data_AF-A0A2E0EL12-F1
#
_entry.id   AF-A0A2E0EL12-F1
#
_cell.length_a   1.000
_cell.length_b   1.000
_cell.length_c   1.000
_cell.angle_alpha   90.00
_cell.angle_beta   90.00
_cell.angle_gamma   90.00
#
_symmetry.space_group_name_H-M   'P 1'
#
loop_
_entity.id
_entity.type
_entity.pdbx_description
1 polymer ?
#
loop_
_entity_poly.entity_id
_entity_poly.type
_entity_poly.pdbx_seq_one_letter_code
_entity_poly.pdbx_strand_id
1 'polypeptide(L)'
;MYNTIKVEDLHTGVTDNFDAICKYIREGNNGLLEKCAKKYEFVREIIMANATLATIMSINFPGRWKAYYQMEKYHMLFFVKKFNPDELDAILNDMKSKHQCFAFHRTLLEKYMLQDKIQGYETTSMQINVENLDLIDPDLIQKRTKKATIIISNVNQIDSLLDNFERIQAIPNKFVEFKKDQRVNRRLYDLNNLDCTFINPFYLYFDNDVLPEKVIWKIKGNFPRPPEKLVPIYPEFKIYDRKMDDLKTQLKKANVCLKSGKYQELQMALEPLYDYELTEDEVFMLRKQTFCSKILLLPLINNPMIAHLMSGTVFENAHIELYRIVEWRKISKHLRHYRYSSGGAVIIAEAVPELTVRHYFWLRLNN
;
A
#
# COMPACT_ATOMS: atom_id res chain seq x y z
N MET A 1 -4.99 33.01 -26.48
CA MET A 1 -3.89 32.54 -27.35
C MET A 1 -3.16 31.46 -26.60
N TYR A 2 -3.20 30.22 -27.09
CA TYR A 2 -2.56 29.08 -26.44
C TYR A 2 -1.11 29.02 -26.87
N ASN A 3 -0.17 28.99 -25.91
CA ASN A 3 1.24 28.79 -26.19
C ASN A 3 1.47 27.38 -26.72
N THR A 4 1.90 27.27 -27.97
CA THR A 4 2.35 26.04 -28.60
C THR A 4 3.72 25.68 -28.02
N ILE A 5 3.75 24.70 -27.11
CA ILE A 5 5.01 24.18 -26.54
C ILE A 5 5.73 23.37 -27.64
N LYS A 6 6.99 23.68 -27.92
CA LYS A 6 7.81 23.00 -28.93
C LYS A 6 8.53 21.80 -28.29
N VAL A 7 8.91 20.81 -29.12
CA VAL A 7 9.66 19.60 -28.68
C VAL A 7 11.00 19.96 -28.00
N GLU A 8 11.52 21.14 -28.33
CA GLU A 8 12.75 21.71 -27.75
C GLU A 8 12.58 22.10 -26.28
N ASP A 9 11.35 22.38 -25.81
CA ASP A 9 11.05 22.79 -24.43
C ASP A 9 11.05 21.61 -23.43
N LEU A 10 11.14 20.36 -23.94
CA LEU A 10 11.27 19.13 -23.14
C LEU A 10 12.72 18.83 -22.72
N HIS A 11 13.69 19.65 -23.14
CA HIS A 11 15.12 19.43 -22.89
C HIS A 11 15.64 19.95 -21.54
N THR A 12 14.84 20.69 -20.77
CA THR A 12 15.28 21.33 -19.52
C THR A 12 14.53 20.78 -18.30
N GLY A 13 15.21 19.97 -17.48
CA GLY A 13 14.83 19.70 -16.08
C GLY A 13 13.62 18.78 -15.85
N VAL A 14 13.78 17.81 -14.96
CA VAL A 14 12.92 16.63 -14.77
C VAL A 14 11.62 16.89 -13.99
N THR A 15 11.32 18.11 -13.55
CA THR A 15 10.13 18.39 -12.71
C THR A 15 9.09 19.28 -13.38
N ASP A 16 9.52 20.26 -14.19
CA ASP A 16 8.62 21.34 -14.61
C ASP A 16 7.72 20.95 -15.78
N ASN A 17 7.98 19.79 -16.39
CA ASN A 17 7.21 19.23 -17.49
C ASN A 17 6.23 18.12 -17.07
N PHE A 18 6.14 17.75 -15.78
CA PHE A 18 5.24 16.68 -15.34
C PHE A 18 3.76 17.05 -15.53
N ASP A 19 3.39 18.28 -15.18
CA ASP A 19 2.02 18.78 -15.37
C ASP A 19 1.68 18.98 -16.86
N ALA A 20 2.66 19.38 -17.67
CA ALA A 20 2.50 19.50 -19.12
C ALA A 20 2.28 18.13 -19.78
N ILE A 21 3.03 17.11 -19.39
CA ILE A 21 2.87 15.73 -19.88
C ILE A 21 1.54 15.13 -19.41
N CYS A 22 1.16 15.32 -18.14
CA CYS A 22 -0.14 14.87 -17.62
C CYS A 22 -1.32 15.55 -18.33
N LYS A 23 -1.18 16.83 -18.66
CA LYS A 23 -2.17 17.58 -19.45
C LYS A 23 -2.26 17.05 -20.88
N TYR A 24 -1.14 16.78 -21.55
CA TYR A 24 -1.09 16.18 -22.89
C TYR A 24 -1.74 14.78 -22.95
N ILE A 25 -1.57 13.97 -21.90
CA ILE A 25 -2.22 12.65 -21.79
C ILE A 25 -3.74 12.79 -21.67
N ARG A 26 -4.23 13.80 -20.94
CA ARG A 26 -5.68 14.09 -20.83
C ARG A 26 -6.27 14.62 -22.15
N GLU A 27 -5.46 15.26 -22.98
CA GLU A 27 -5.88 15.87 -24.25
C GLU A 27 -5.80 14.91 -25.46
N GLY A 28 -5.37 13.65 -25.27
CA GLY A 28 -5.54 12.58 -26.27
C GLY A 28 -4.57 12.57 -27.46
N ASN A 29 -3.45 13.30 -27.39
CA ASN A 29 -2.48 13.44 -28.50
C ASN A 29 -1.49 12.26 -28.60
N ASN A 30 -2.01 11.07 -28.95
CA ASN A 30 -1.26 9.80 -28.95
C ASN A 30 -0.05 9.73 -29.91
N GLY A 31 -0.08 10.44 -31.05
CA GLY A 31 0.96 10.32 -32.09
C GLY A 31 2.31 10.96 -31.76
N LEU A 32 2.34 11.99 -30.89
CA LEU A 32 3.58 12.64 -30.46
C LEU A 32 4.23 11.87 -29.29
N LEU A 33 3.40 11.32 -28.40
CA LEU A 33 3.82 10.45 -27.29
C LEU A 33 4.54 9.19 -27.78
N GLU A 34 4.07 8.57 -28.87
CA GLU A 34 4.76 7.43 -29.50
C GLU A 34 6.15 7.80 -30.04
N LYS A 35 6.32 9.00 -30.61
CA LYS A 35 7.63 9.49 -31.08
C LYS A 35 8.58 9.76 -29.91
N CYS A 36 8.10 10.37 -28.82
CA CYS A 36 8.90 10.62 -27.63
C CYS A 36 9.26 9.32 -26.87
N ALA A 37 8.32 8.37 -26.79
CA ALA A 37 8.55 7.05 -26.19
C ALA A 37 9.66 6.28 -26.90
N LYS A 38 9.80 6.39 -28.23
CA LYS A 38 10.91 5.76 -28.95
C LYS A 38 12.28 6.31 -28.53
N LYS A 39 12.35 7.59 -28.16
CA LYS A 39 13.60 8.32 -27.90
C LYS A 39 14.00 8.40 -26.42
N TYR A 40 13.06 8.38 -25.47
CA TYR A 40 13.34 8.60 -24.04
C TYR A 40 12.68 7.54 -23.16
N GLU A 41 13.47 6.87 -22.31
CA GLU A 41 13.04 5.75 -21.47
C GLU A 41 12.06 6.17 -20.36
N PHE A 42 12.32 7.29 -19.67
CA PHE A 42 11.44 7.80 -18.61
C PHE A 42 10.04 8.19 -19.11
N VAL A 43 9.92 8.62 -20.38
CA VAL A 43 8.62 8.92 -21.02
C VAL A 43 7.82 7.63 -21.19
N ARG A 44 8.47 6.49 -21.44
CA ARG A 44 7.78 5.18 -21.46
C ARG A 44 7.28 4.81 -20.07
N GLU A 45 8.05 5.10 -19.02
CA GLU A 45 7.65 4.83 -17.64
C GLU A 45 6.46 5.69 -17.20
N ILE A 46 6.43 6.97 -17.58
CA ILE A 46 5.31 7.89 -17.31
C ILE A 46 4.07 7.51 -18.13
N ILE A 47 4.23 7.13 -19.40
CA ILE A 47 3.14 6.59 -20.21
C ILE A 47 2.64 5.28 -19.58
N MET A 48 3.50 4.36 -19.17
CA MET A 48 3.08 3.12 -18.51
C MET A 48 2.37 3.38 -17.18
N ALA A 49 2.74 4.43 -16.45
CA ALA A 49 2.10 4.83 -15.20
C ALA A 49 0.74 5.54 -15.40
N ASN A 50 0.51 6.19 -16.54
CA ASN A 50 -0.68 6.99 -16.83
C ASN A 50 -1.49 6.50 -18.06
N ALA A 51 -1.11 5.38 -18.67
CA ALA A 51 -1.71 4.88 -19.90
C ALA A 51 -3.14 4.44 -19.64
N THR A 52 -4.05 4.92 -20.48
CA THR A 52 -5.36 4.29 -20.61
C THR A 52 -5.17 2.88 -21.19
N LEU A 53 -6.12 2.00 -20.88
CA LEU A 53 -6.17 0.62 -21.38
C LEU A 53 -5.89 0.51 -22.90
N ALA A 54 -6.43 1.44 -23.68
CA ALA A 54 -6.28 1.45 -25.14
C ALA A 54 -4.81 1.58 -25.56
N THR A 55 -4.03 2.39 -24.84
CA THR A 55 -2.59 2.58 -25.06
C THR A 55 -1.78 1.37 -24.63
N ILE A 56 -2.16 0.65 -23.57
CA ILE A 56 -1.45 -0.57 -23.16
C ILE A 56 -1.69 -1.71 -24.17
N MET A 57 -2.91 -1.80 -24.71
CA MET A 57 -3.29 -2.79 -25.71
C MET A 57 -2.70 -2.51 -27.11
N SER A 58 -2.26 -1.29 -27.40
CA SER A 58 -1.61 -0.95 -28.68
C SER A 58 -0.11 -1.27 -28.71
N ILE A 59 0.50 -1.63 -27.57
CA ILE A 59 1.92 -2.02 -27.50
C ILE A 59 2.11 -3.41 -28.12
N ASN A 60 3.05 -3.56 -29.06
CA ASN A 60 3.44 -4.85 -29.64
C ASN A 60 4.36 -5.66 -28.71
N PHE A 61 4.39 -6.98 -28.89
CA PHE A 61 5.36 -7.86 -28.23
C PHE A 61 6.80 -7.40 -28.54
N PRO A 62 7.74 -7.38 -27.55
CA PRO A 62 7.65 -7.88 -26.18
C PRO A 62 7.28 -6.81 -25.11
N GLY A 63 6.80 -5.63 -25.50
CA GLY A 63 6.52 -4.54 -24.54
C GLY A 63 5.30 -4.77 -23.66
N ARG A 64 4.29 -5.49 -24.15
CA ARG A 64 2.98 -5.65 -23.49
C ARG A 64 3.05 -6.46 -22.19
N TRP A 65 3.88 -7.52 -22.14
CA TRP A 65 4.03 -8.30 -20.90
C TRP A 65 4.82 -7.54 -19.81
N LYS A 66 5.73 -6.62 -20.16
CA LYS A 66 6.37 -5.74 -19.16
C LYS A 66 5.37 -4.80 -18.48
N ALA A 67 4.26 -4.48 -19.16
CA ALA A 67 3.16 -3.71 -18.58
C ALA A 67 2.33 -4.52 -17.56
N TYR A 68 2.42 -5.86 -17.55
CA TYR A 68 1.73 -6.72 -16.59
C TYR A 68 2.06 -6.34 -15.13
N TYR A 69 3.31 -6.03 -14.80
CA TYR A 69 3.68 -5.63 -13.43
C TYR A 69 2.98 -4.34 -12.99
N GLN A 70 2.76 -3.41 -13.92
CA GLN A 70 1.98 -2.20 -13.63
C GLN A 70 0.50 -2.55 -13.50
N MET A 71 -0.04 -3.43 -14.35
CA MET A 71 -1.42 -3.92 -14.21
C MET A 71 -1.66 -4.61 -12.87
N GLU A 72 -0.74 -5.45 -12.41
CA GLU A 72 -0.77 -6.10 -11.10
C GLU A 72 -0.76 -5.07 -9.97
N LYS A 73 0.17 -4.11 -10.02
CA LYS A 73 0.28 -3.00 -9.06
C LYS A 73 -1.02 -2.19 -8.94
N TYR A 74 -1.75 -2.01 -10.03
CA TYR A 74 -3.00 -1.24 -10.07
C TYR A 74 -4.27 -2.10 -10.04
N HIS A 75 -4.18 -3.40 -9.73
CA HIS A 75 -5.32 -4.32 -9.70
C HIS A 75 -6.13 -4.42 -11.00
N MET A 76 -5.46 -4.26 -12.16
CA MET A 76 -6.05 -4.31 -13.50
C MET A 76 -5.91 -5.68 -14.18
N LEU A 77 -5.72 -6.75 -13.40
CA LEU A 77 -5.44 -8.10 -13.91
C LEU A 77 -6.60 -8.73 -14.72
N PHE A 78 -7.80 -8.15 -14.71
CA PHE A 78 -8.89 -8.58 -15.58
C PHE A 78 -8.56 -8.46 -17.08
N PHE A 79 -7.57 -7.64 -17.46
CA PHE A 79 -7.09 -7.53 -18.84
C PHE A 79 -6.17 -8.65 -19.29
N VAL A 80 -5.75 -9.54 -18.39
CA VAL A 80 -4.91 -10.70 -18.72
C VAL A 80 -5.58 -11.58 -19.79
N LYS A 81 -6.92 -11.60 -19.86
CA LYS A 81 -7.69 -12.29 -20.93
C LYS A 81 -7.40 -11.79 -22.35
N LYS A 82 -6.81 -10.61 -22.51
CA LYS A 82 -6.53 -10.00 -23.82
C LYS A 82 -5.11 -10.27 -24.33
N PHE A 83 -4.29 -10.97 -23.55
CA PHE A 83 -2.94 -11.36 -23.94
C PHE A 83 -3.01 -12.59 -24.84
N ASN A 84 -2.09 -12.68 -25.81
CA ASN A 84 -1.99 -13.86 -26.66
C ASN A 84 -1.34 -15.04 -25.89
N PRO A 85 -1.39 -16.27 -26.43
CA PRO A 85 -0.85 -17.44 -25.74
C PRO A 85 0.63 -17.31 -25.33
N ASP A 86 1.50 -16.82 -26.21
CA ASP A 86 2.94 -16.68 -25.94
C ASP A 86 3.22 -15.67 -24.81
N GLU A 87 2.46 -14.57 -24.79
CA GLU A 87 2.53 -13.58 -23.72
C GLU A 87 2.05 -14.14 -22.38
N LEU A 88 0.99 -14.94 -22.39
CA LEU A 88 0.50 -15.63 -21.19
C LEU A 88 1.54 -16.63 -20.65
N ASP A 89 2.28 -17.32 -21.52
CA ASP A 89 3.37 -18.21 -21.11
C ASP A 89 4.53 -17.45 -20.47
N ALA A 90 4.91 -16.31 -21.04
CA ALA A 90 5.93 -15.44 -20.47
C ALA A 90 5.52 -14.92 -19.08
N ILE A 91 4.27 -14.45 -18.92
CA ILE A 91 3.73 -14.00 -17.63
C ILE A 91 3.71 -15.15 -16.62
N LEU A 92 3.21 -16.32 -17.04
CA LEU A 92 3.10 -17.48 -16.16
C LEU A 92 4.47 -17.95 -15.65
N ASN A 93 5.47 -18.01 -16.52
CA ASN A 93 6.82 -18.42 -16.16
C ASN A 93 7.46 -17.46 -15.14
N ASP A 94 7.22 -16.15 -15.27
CA ASP A 94 7.67 -15.19 -14.27
C ASP A 94 6.95 -15.36 -12.92
N MET A 95 5.61 -15.53 -12.95
CA MET A 95 4.78 -15.66 -11.74
C MET A 95 5.02 -16.92 -10.93
N LYS A 96 5.35 -18.06 -11.58
CA LYS A 96 5.63 -19.34 -10.90
C LYS A 96 6.69 -19.21 -9.81
N SER A 97 7.64 -18.30 -9.98
CA SER A 97 8.73 -18.07 -9.02
C SER A 97 8.33 -17.18 -7.83
N LYS A 98 7.25 -16.41 -7.95
CA LYS A 98 6.90 -15.30 -7.02
C LYS A 98 5.62 -15.53 -6.23
N HIS A 99 4.67 -16.30 -6.77
CA HIS A 99 3.31 -16.38 -6.23
C HIS A 99 2.82 -17.83 -6.14
N GLN A 100 1.91 -18.09 -5.19
CA GLN A 100 1.20 -19.36 -5.12
C GLN A 100 0.17 -19.44 -6.25
N CYS A 101 0.12 -20.57 -6.98
CA CYS A 101 -0.62 -20.63 -8.23
C CYS A 101 -2.14 -20.43 -8.11
N PHE A 102 -2.75 -20.86 -7.01
CA PHE A 102 -4.19 -20.65 -6.79
C PHE A 102 -4.56 -19.18 -6.50
N ALA A 103 -3.58 -18.31 -6.26
CA ALA A 103 -3.75 -16.87 -6.15
C ALA A 103 -3.57 -16.14 -7.50
N PHE A 104 -3.31 -16.85 -8.60
CA PHE A 104 -3.23 -16.25 -9.93
C PHE A 104 -4.60 -15.72 -10.38
N HIS A 105 -4.60 -14.83 -11.37
CA HIS A 105 -5.83 -14.53 -12.11
C HIS A 105 -6.34 -15.81 -12.79
N ARG A 106 -7.67 -16.03 -12.80
CA ARG A 106 -8.30 -17.28 -13.26
C ARG A 106 -7.76 -17.80 -14.59
N THR A 107 -7.68 -16.94 -15.60
CA THR A 107 -7.17 -17.31 -16.94
C THR A 107 -5.73 -17.86 -16.93
N LEU A 108 -4.87 -17.35 -16.04
CA LEU A 108 -3.50 -17.88 -15.91
C LEU A 108 -3.50 -19.21 -15.16
N LEU A 109 -4.36 -19.36 -14.15
CA LEU A 109 -4.50 -20.63 -13.43
C LEU A 109 -5.04 -21.73 -14.34
N GLU A 110 -6.11 -21.47 -15.10
CA GLU A 110 -6.67 -22.43 -16.07
C GLU A 110 -5.61 -22.89 -17.06
N LYS A 111 -4.79 -21.96 -17.58
CA LYS A 111 -3.65 -22.32 -18.44
C LYS A 111 -2.57 -23.11 -17.69
N TYR A 112 -2.27 -22.76 -16.44
CA TYR A 112 -1.31 -23.50 -15.62
C TYR A 112 -1.78 -24.92 -15.31
N MET A 113 -3.08 -25.11 -15.12
CA MET A 113 -3.72 -26.38 -14.80
C MET A 113 -3.70 -27.40 -15.95
N LEU A 114 -3.39 -26.97 -17.18
CA LEU A 114 -3.13 -27.86 -18.31
C LEU A 114 -1.78 -28.59 -18.21
N GLN A 115 -0.93 -28.24 -17.22
CA GLN A 115 0.35 -28.90 -16.99
C GLN A 115 0.18 -30.13 -16.10
N ASP A 116 0.92 -31.21 -16.38
CA ASP A 116 0.82 -32.49 -15.65
C ASP A 116 1.11 -32.36 -14.14
N LYS A 117 1.83 -31.30 -13.72
CA LYS A 117 2.21 -31.07 -12.33
C LYS A 117 1.89 -29.66 -11.87
N ILE A 118 0.99 -29.56 -10.88
CA ILE A 118 0.55 -28.29 -10.28
C ILE A 118 1.24 -28.12 -8.93
N GLN A 119 2.24 -27.24 -8.87
CA GLN A 119 3.03 -26.99 -7.66
C GLN A 119 2.20 -26.43 -6.49
N GLY A 120 1.03 -25.87 -6.75
CA GLY A 120 0.14 -25.33 -5.71
C GLY A 120 -0.34 -26.35 -4.68
N TYR A 121 -0.41 -27.64 -5.05
CA TYR A 121 -0.75 -28.71 -4.11
C TYR A 121 0.43 -29.11 -3.22
N GLU A 122 1.66 -28.82 -3.66
CA GLU A 122 2.91 -29.14 -2.98
C GLU A 122 3.32 -28.04 -1.97
N THR A 123 2.39 -27.51 -1.18
CA THR A 123 2.66 -26.43 -0.20
C THR A 123 2.25 -26.79 1.23
N THR A 124 2.74 -26.06 2.23
CA THR A 124 2.24 -26.13 3.61
C THR A 124 1.10 -25.15 3.87
N SER A 125 0.97 -24.12 3.04
CA SER A 125 -0.07 -23.10 3.11
C SER A 125 -0.52 -22.73 1.71
N MET A 126 -1.81 -22.80 1.45
CA MET A 126 -2.45 -22.39 0.20
C MET A 126 -3.05 -21.00 0.33
N GLN A 127 -2.93 -20.21 -0.73
CA GLN A 127 -3.55 -18.92 -0.90
C GLN A 127 -4.33 -18.96 -2.22
N ILE A 128 -5.63 -18.70 -2.13
CA ILE A 128 -6.60 -19.03 -3.16
C ILE A 128 -7.42 -17.78 -3.42
N ASN A 129 -7.49 -17.30 -4.67
CA ASN A 129 -8.54 -16.34 -5.03
C ASN A 129 -9.86 -17.09 -5.07
N VAL A 130 -10.92 -16.53 -4.49
CA VAL A 130 -12.24 -17.17 -4.42
C VAL A 130 -12.77 -17.60 -5.80
N GLU A 131 -12.45 -16.84 -6.87
CA GLU A 131 -12.79 -17.17 -8.26
C GLU A 131 -12.10 -18.43 -8.80
N ASN A 132 -11.13 -18.99 -8.07
CA ASN A 132 -10.41 -20.20 -8.43
C ASN A 132 -10.77 -21.38 -7.53
N LEU A 133 -11.66 -21.18 -6.56
CA LEU A 133 -11.96 -22.19 -5.54
C LEU A 133 -12.60 -23.44 -6.16
N ASP A 134 -13.46 -23.25 -7.18
CA ASP A 134 -14.08 -24.30 -7.97
C ASP A 134 -13.10 -25.18 -8.76
N LEU A 135 -11.91 -24.65 -9.06
CA LEU A 135 -10.85 -25.34 -9.79
C LEU A 135 -9.98 -26.22 -8.87
N ILE A 136 -10.15 -26.13 -7.55
CA ILE A 136 -9.36 -26.92 -6.61
C ILE A 136 -9.93 -28.34 -6.55
N ASP A 137 -9.05 -29.31 -6.79
CA ASP A 137 -9.31 -30.72 -6.60
C ASP A 137 -8.95 -31.09 -5.15
N PRO A 138 -9.95 -31.49 -4.31
CA PRO A 138 -9.71 -31.87 -2.94
C PRO A 138 -8.79 -33.08 -2.79
N ASP A 139 -8.82 -34.01 -3.74
CA ASP A 139 -8.07 -35.27 -3.68
C ASP A 139 -6.56 -35.07 -3.87
N LEU A 140 -6.18 -33.94 -4.48
CA LEU A 140 -4.78 -33.57 -4.69
C LEU A 140 -4.18 -32.82 -3.49
N ILE A 141 -5.00 -32.41 -2.51
CA ILE A 141 -4.54 -31.68 -1.32
C ILE A 141 -3.66 -32.58 -0.44
N GLN A 142 -2.40 -32.17 -0.27
CA GLN A 142 -1.43 -32.93 0.50
C GLN A 142 -1.69 -32.84 2.01
N LYS A 143 -1.47 -33.94 2.74
CA LYS A 143 -1.59 -33.98 4.23
C LYS A 143 -0.70 -32.96 4.96
N ARG A 144 0.38 -32.51 4.30
CA ARG A 144 1.29 -31.48 4.83
C ARG A 144 0.70 -30.06 4.75
N THR A 145 -0.32 -29.83 3.93
CA THR A 145 -1.02 -28.55 3.83
C THR A 145 -1.79 -28.31 5.12
N LYS A 146 -1.37 -27.32 5.90
CA LYS A 146 -1.97 -26.99 7.21
C LYS A 146 -2.89 -25.79 7.18
N LYS A 147 -2.84 -24.99 6.11
CA LYS A 147 -3.53 -23.71 6.03
C LYS A 147 -4.05 -23.43 4.63
N ALA A 148 -5.27 -22.90 4.54
CA ALA A 148 -5.83 -22.30 3.35
C ALA A 148 -6.31 -20.88 3.65
N THR A 149 -5.97 -19.92 2.78
CA THR A 149 -6.49 -18.54 2.86
C THR A 149 -7.19 -18.20 1.56
N ILE A 150 -8.51 -18.07 1.62
CA ILE A 150 -9.35 -17.62 0.51
C ILE A 150 -9.35 -16.09 0.50
N ILE A 151 -9.08 -15.49 -0.66
CA ILE A 151 -9.06 -14.05 -0.86
C ILE A 151 -10.36 -13.63 -1.55
N ILE A 152 -11.10 -12.74 -0.89
CA ILE A 152 -12.28 -12.08 -1.46
C ILE A 152 -11.93 -10.66 -1.83
N SER A 153 -12.11 -10.33 -3.11
CA SER A 153 -11.84 -9.01 -3.67
C SER A 153 -13.12 -8.25 -4.04
N ASN A 154 -14.26 -8.93 -4.17
CA ASN A 154 -15.58 -8.37 -4.48
C ASN A 154 -16.72 -9.15 -3.79
N VAL A 155 -17.79 -8.47 -3.37
CA VAL A 155 -19.00 -9.03 -2.72
C VAL A 155 -19.65 -10.11 -3.57
N ASN A 156 -19.69 -9.91 -4.89
CA ASN A 156 -20.34 -10.83 -5.83
C ASN A 156 -19.67 -12.22 -5.86
N GLN A 157 -18.54 -12.38 -5.16
CA GLN A 157 -17.81 -13.64 -5.05
C GLN A 157 -18.25 -14.48 -3.84
N ILE A 158 -19.14 -13.98 -2.98
CA ILE A 158 -19.60 -14.71 -1.79
C ILE A 158 -20.38 -15.97 -2.16
N ASP A 159 -21.22 -15.91 -3.20
CA ASP A 159 -21.93 -17.11 -3.66
C ASP A 159 -20.94 -18.19 -4.10
N SER A 160 -19.90 -17.81 -4.86
CA SER A 160 -18.82 -18.73 -5.25
C SER A 160 -18.07 -19.31 -4.05
N LEU A 161 -17.85 -18.52 -2.99
CA LEU A 161 -17.30 -19.02 -1.73
C LEU A 161 -18.21 -20.08 -1.14
N LEU A 162 -19.50 -19.76 -0.93
CA LEU A 162 -20.46 -20.66 -0.28
C LEU A 162 -20.61 -21.96 -1.05
N ASP A 163 -20.68 -21.89 -2.37
CA ASP A 163 -20.90 -23.04 -3.24
C ASP A 163 -19.68 -23.96 -3.34
N ASN A 164 -18.46 -23.47 -3.03
CA ASN A 164 -17.22 -24.22 -3.24
C ASN A 164 -16.34 -24.38 -1.99
N PHE A 165 -16.77 -23.87 -0.83
CA PHE A 165 -15.99 -23.94 0.42
C PHE A 165 -15.64 -25.38 0.83
N GLU A 166 -16.52 -26.33 0.51
CA GLU A 166 -16.35 -27.75 0.76
C GLU A 166 -15.05 -28.34 0.18
N ARG A 167 -14.54 -27.76 -0.92
CA ARG A 167 -13.32 -28.23 -1.60
C ARG A 167 -12.06 -28.15 -0.76
N ILE A 168 -12.05 -27.33 0.29
CA ILE A 168 -10.91 -27.16 1.19
C ILE A 168 -11.17 -27.72 2.59
N GLN A 169 -12.23 -28.50 2.80
CA GLN A 169 -12.63 -28.97 4.14
C GLN A 169 -11.57 -29.82 4.83
N ALA A 170 -10.80 -30.60 4.07
CA ALA A 170 -9.71 -31.42 4.61
C ALA A 170 -8.57 -30.59 5.22
N ILE A 171 -8.49 -29.28 4.95
CA ILE A 171 -7.43 -28.40 5.47
C ILE A 171 -7.82 -27.90 6.86
N PRO A 172 -6.98 -28.11 7.90
CA PRO A 172 -7.39 -27.85 9.28
C PRO A 172 -7.58 -26.37 9.60
N ASN A 173 -6.75 -25.47 9.06
CA ASN A 173 -6.87 -24.03 9.31
C ASN A 173 -7.34 -23.30 8.05
N LYS A 174 -8.58 -22.83 8.06
CA LYS A 174 -9.23 -22.16 6.93
C LYS A 174 -9.45 -20.69 7.26
N PHE A 175 -9.05 -19.79 6.37
CA PHE A 175 -9.18 -18.35 6.55
C PHE A 175 -9.87 -17.72 5.35
N VAL A 176 -10.74 -16.74 5.58
CA VAL A 176 -11.37 -15.94 4.53
C VAL A 176 -10.95 -14.48 4.72
N GLU A 177 -10.14 -13.94 3.80
CA GLU A 177 -9.60 -12.58 3.87
C GLU A 177 -10.29 -11.64 2.88
N PHE A 178 -10.96 -10.62 3.41
CA PHE A 178 -11.58 -9.57 2.61
C PHE A 178 -10.56 -8.46 2.34
N LYS A 179 -10.44 -8.06 1.07
CA LYS A 179 -9.43 -7.07 0.62
C LYS A 179 -9.97 -5.65 0.46
N LYS A 180 -11.27 -5.44 0.52
CA LYS A 180 -11.90 -4.12 0.34
C LYS A 180 -13.20 -4.03 1.13
N ASP A 181 -13.59 -2.81 1.50
CA ASP A 181 -14.88 -2.54 2.13
C ASP A 181 -16.04 -2.94 1.22
N GLN A 182 -16.99 -3.67 1.77
CA GLN A 182 -17.94 -4.48 1.02
C GLN A 182 -19.23 -4.69 1.82
N ARG A 183 -20.36 -4.25 1.25
CA ARG A 183 -21.70 -4.55 1.77
C ARG A 183 -22.14 -5.91 1.30
N VAL A 184 -22.58 -6.76 2.22
CA VAL A 184 -23.11 -8.09 1.90
C VAL A 184 -24.58 -8.09 2.27
N ASN A 185 -25.45 -8.11 1.26
CA ASN A 185 -26.89 -7.95 1.48
C ASN A 185 -27.63 -9.30 1.58
N ARG A 186 -26.97 -10.45 1.37
CA ARG A 186 -27.60 -11.77 1.27
C ARG A 186 -26.73 -12.87 1.87
N ARG A 187 -27.38 -13.90 2.44
CA ARG A 187 -26.77 -15.15 2.96
C ARG A 187 -25.70 -14.99 4.04
N LEU A 188 -25.78 -13.91 4.84
CA LEU A 188 -24.87 -13.68 5.96
C LEU A 188 -24.86 -14.81 6.98
N TYR A 189 -26.02 -15.43 7.23
CA TYR A 189 -26.13 -16.59 8.10
C TYR A 189 -25.26 -17.75 7.60
N ASP A 190 -25.40 -18.13 6.33
CA ASP A 190 -24.61 -19.21 5.72
C ASP A 190 -23.11 -18.87 5.74
N LEU A 191 -22.77 -17.62 5.42
CA LEU A 191 -21.39 -17.14 5.44
C LEU A 191 -20.78 -17.25 6.84
N ASN A 192 -21.47 -16.77 7.86
CA ASN A 192 -20.96 -16.72 9.24
C ASN A 192 -20.88 -18.10 9.91
N ASN A 193 -21.58 -19.10 9.37
CA ASN A 193 -21.54 -20.48 9.83
C ASN A 193 -20.42 -21.31 9.17
N LEU A 194 -19.65 -20.75 8.24
CA LEU A 194 -18.49 -21.45 7.68
C LEU A 194 -17.45 -21.70 8.78
N ASP A 195 -16.99 -22.94 8.91
CA ASP A 195 -15.89 -23.33 9.81
C ASP A 195 -14.54 -22.77 9.34
N CYS A 196 -14.35 -21.48 9.60
CA CYS A 196 -13.16 -20.70 9.24
C CYS A 196 -12.96 -19.49 10.16
N THR A 197 -11.78 -18.89 10.04
CA THR A 197 -11.50 -17.59 10.65
C THR A 197 -11.61 -16.49 9.60
N PHE A 198 -12.49 -15.53 9.86
CA PHE A 198 -12.68 -14.36 9.03
C PHE A 198 -11.59 -13.33 9.28
N ILE A 199 -10.99 -12.80 8.21
CA ILE A 199 -9.96 -11.75 8.29
C ILE A 199 -10.52 -10.49 7.64
N ASN A 200 -10.59 -9.42 8.45
CA ASN A 200 -11.16 -8.12 8.06
C ASN A 200 -12.57 -8.21 7.43
N PRO A 201 -13.56 -8.88 8.04
CA PRO A 201 -14.91 -8.97 7.49
C PRO A 201 -15.62 -7.60 7.50
N PHE A 202 -15.33 -6.77 6.50
CA PHE A 202 -15.80 -5.39 6.42
C PHE A 202 -17.32 -5.26 6.35
N TYR A 203 -18.03 -6.30 5.93
CA TYR A 203 -19.49 -6.29 5.93
C TYR A 203 -20.09 -6.09 7.33
N LEU A 204 -19.33 -6.41 8.39
CA LEU A 204 -19.76 -6.20 9.78
C LEU A 204 -19.85 -4.71 10.19
N TYR A 205 -19.44 -3.76 9.34
CA TYR A 205 -19.79 -2.34 9.54
C TYR A 205 -21.27 -2.04 9.29
N PHE A 206 -21.91 -2.85 8.44
CA PHE A 206 -23.25 -2.56 7.93
C PHE A 206 -24.30 -3.48 8.52
N ASP A 207 -23.95 -4.75 8.76
CA ASP A 207 -24.84 -5.75 9.32
C ASP A 207 -24.06 -6.63 10.29
N ASN A 208 -24.51 -6.67 11.54
CA ASN A 208 -23.91 -7.42 12.62
C ASN A 208 -24.94 -8.21 13.44
N ASP A 209 -26.11 -8.49 12.83
CA ASP A 209 -27.19 -9.26 13.48
C ASP A 209 -26.77 -10.72 13.70
N VAL A 210 -25.98 -11.26 12.77
CA VAL A 210 -25.34 -12.58 12.89
C VAL A 210 -23.83 -12.36 12.87
N LEU A 211 -23.13 -12.97 13.83
CA LEU A 211 -21.70 -12.80 14.01
C LEU A 211 -20.96 -14.11 13.75
N PRO A 212 -19.86 -14.10 12.97
CA PRO A 212 -19.01 -15.28 12.81
C PRO A 212 -18.30 -15.67 14.10
N GLU A 213 -17.99 -16.95 14.30
CA GLU A 213 -17.37 -17.40 15.55
C GLU A 213 -15.94 -16.85 15.76
N LYS A 214 -15.15 -16.74 14.69
CA LYS A 214 -13.73 -16.36 14.74
C LYS A 214 -13.43 -15.23 13.78
N VAL A 215 -12.95 -14.10 14.31
CA VAL A 215 -12.56 -12.94 13.51
C VAL A 215 -11.16 -12.46 13.88
N ILE A 216 -10.38 -12.09 12.86
CA ILE A 216 -9.12 -11.38 12.99
C ILE A 216 -9.22 -10.07 12.24
N TRP A 217 -8.97 -8.95 12.93
CA TRP A 217 -8.85 -7.65 12.30
C TRP A 217 -7.39 -7.27 12.07
N LYS A 218 -6.90 -7.46 10.85
CA LYS A 218 -5.58 -7.00 10.40
C LYS A 218 -5.64 -5.51 10.05
N ILE A 219 -5.16 -4.68 10.96
CA ILE A 219 -4.97 -3.26 10.67
C ILE A 219 -3.71 -3.10 9.80
N LYS A 220 -3.90 -3.05 8.48
CA LYS A 220 -2.91 -2.48 7.55
C LYS A 220 -3.48 -1.14 7.12
N GLY A 221 -2.69 -0.07 7.12
CA GLY A 221 -3.18 1.32 6.92
C GLY A 221 -3.80 1.73 5.58
N ASN A 222 -4.63 0.88 4.97
CA ASN A 222 -5.73 1.29 4.11
C ASN A 222 -7.06 0.65 4.60
N PHE A 223 -7.03 -0.13 5.68
CA PHE A 223 -8.17 -0.86 6.20
C PHE A 223 -8.76 -0.14 7.41
N PRO A 224 -10.08 0.06 7.45
CA PRO A 224 -10.73 0.71 8.57
C PRO A 224 -10.57 -0.10 9.87
N ARG A 225 -10.61 0.59 11.02
CA ARG A 225 -10.56 -0.02 12.37
C ARG A 225 -11.82 -0.83 12.65
N PRO A 226 -11.77 -1.99 13.32
CA PRO A 226 -12.98 -2.80 13.57
C PRO A 226 -14.09 -1.94 14.17
N PRO A 227 -15.37 -2.18 13.82
CA PRO A 227 -16.49 -1.46 14.41
C PRO A 227 -16.42 -1.52 15.95
N GLU A 228 -16.58 -0.37 16.63
CA GLU A 228 -16.41 -0.27 18.10
C GLU A 228 -17.32 -1.24 18.87
N LYS A 229 -18.49 -1.55 18.31
CA LYS A 229 -19.45 -2.51 18.88
C LYS A 229 -18.93 -3.96 18.90
N LEU A 230 -17.98 -4.31 18.04
CA LEU A 230 -17.42 -5.66 17.95
C LEU A 230 -16.22 -5.89 18.86
N VAL A 231 -15.61 -4.82 19.36
CA VAL A 231 -14.42 -4.86 20.21
C VAL A 231 -14.64 -5.66 21.50
N PRO A 232 -15.78 -5.50 22.21
CA PRO A 232 -16.05 -6.32 23.38
C PRO A 232 -16.35 -7.79 23.05
N ILE A 233 -16.74 -8.07 21.81
CA ILE A 233 -17.16 -9.41 21.35
C ILE A 233 -15.95 -10.23 20.90
N TYR A 234 -14.98 -9.58 20.24
CA TYR A 234 -13.73 -10.18 19.81
C TYR A 234 -12.55 -9.52 20.53
N PRO A 235 -12.25 -9.93 21.78
CA PRO A 235 -11.17 -9.33 22.57
C PRO A 235 -9.78 -9.46 21.90
N GLU A 236 -9.62 -10.41 20.96
CA GLU A 236 -8.44 -10.57 20.11
C GLU A 236 -8.25 -9.46 19.07
N PHE A 237 -9.22 -8.54 18.91
CA PHE A 237 -9.02 -7.33 18.12
C PHE A 237 -7.98 -6.45 18.80
N LYS A 238 -6.72 -6.59 18.36
CA LYS A 238 -5.65 -5.62 18.66
C LYS A 238 -5.95 -4.32 17.93
N ILE A 239 -6.88 -3.55 18.49
CA ILE A 239 -7.10 -2.17 18.10
C ILE A 239 -5.86 -1.43 18.55
N TYR A 240 -5.29 -0.62 17.65
CA TYR A 240 -4.30 0.35 18.06
C TYR A 240 -4.97 1.29 19.05
N ASP A 241 -4.73 1.01 20.33
CA ASP A 241 -5.11 1.87 21.41
C ASP A 241 -4.54 3.26 21.11
N ARG A 242 -5.30 4.31 21.43
CA ARG A 242 -4.75 5.68 21.33
C ARG A 242 -3.69 5.91 22.41
N LYS A 243 -3.66 5.04 23.42
CA LYS A 243 -2.58 4.99 24.40
C LYS A 243 -1.32 4.41 23.74
N MET A 244 -0.24 5.14 23.89
CA MET A 244 1.09 4.72 23.49
C MET A 244 1.49 3.46 24.27
N ASP A 245 1.77 2.36 23.57
CA ASP A 245 2.18 1.09 24.21
C ASP A 245 3.53 1.24 24.93
N ASP A 246 4.58 1.40 24.14
CA ASP A 246 5.95 1.70 24.53
C ASP A 246 6.64 2.44 23.38
N LEU A 247 7.63 3.28 23.69
CA LEU A 247 8.30 4.14 22.71
C LEU A 247 8.90 3.38 21.53
N LYS A 248 9.54 2.24 21.78
CA LYS A 248 10.22 1.46 20.74
C LYS A 248 9.22 0.88 19.76
N THR A 249 8.12 0.33 20.27
CA THR A 249 7.03 -0.19 19.44
C THR A 249 6.36 0.92 18.65
N GLN A 250 6.12 2.09 19.26
CA GLN A 250 5.52 3.24 18.59
C GLN A 250 6.38 3.75 17.42
N LEU A 251 7.69 3.91 17.63
CA LEU A 251 8.62 4.33 16.60
C LEU A 251 8.78 3.30 15.48
N LYS A 252 8.74 2.00 15.79
CA LYS A 252 8.71 0.94 14.77
C LYS A 252 7.44 1.03 13.90
N LYS A 253 6.27 1.24 14.52
CA LYS A 253 5.01 1.44 13.80
C LYS A 253 5.10 2.63 12.85
N ALA A 254 5.57 3.78 13.35
CA ALA A 254 5.77 4.98 12.54
C ALA A 254 6.73 4.71 11.36
N ASN A 255 7.83 3.98 11.59
CA ASN A 255 8.80 3.65 10.55
C ASN A 255 8.21 2.76 9.45
N VAL A 256 7.35 1.80 9.81
CA VAL A 256 6.62 0.98 8.82
C VAL A 256 5.65 1.83 8.01
N CYS A 257 4.93 2.77 8.65
CA CYS A 257 4.00 3.67 7.97
C CYS A 257 4.74 4.60 6.99
N LEU A 258 5.86 5.17 7.43
CA LEU A 258 6.74 6.00 6.59
C LEU A 258 7.23 5.24 5.35
N LYS A 259 7.78 4.04 5.53
CA LYS A 259 8.28 3.21 4.41
C LYS A 259 7.17 2.76 3.45
N SER A 260 5.93 2.70 3.93
CA SER A 260 4.77 2.27 3.15
C SER A 260 4.00 3.42 2.50
N GLY A 261 4.42 4.69 2.68
CA GLY A 261 3.71 5.86 2.15
C GLY A 261 2.34 6.12 2.80
N LYS A 262 2.13 5.62 4.02
CA LYS A 262 0.84 5.68 4.74
C LYS A 262 0.80 6.89 5.67
N TYR A 263 0.58 8.06 5.09
CA TYR A 263 0.79 9.34 5.78
C TYR A 263 -0.28 9.67 6.83
N GLN A 264 -1.53 9.26 6.65
CA GLN A 264 -2.57 9.45 7.66
C GLN A 264 -2.30 8.61 8.92
N GLU A 265 -1.93 7.34 8.75
CA GLU A 265 -1.55 6.46 9.86
C GLU A 265 -0.24 6.90 10.50
N LEU A 266 0.68 7.43 9.70
CA LEU A 266 1.90 8.02 10.22
C LEU A 266 1.56 9.20 11.14
N GLN A 267 0.67 10.10 10.72
CA GLN A 267 0.22 11.21 11.58
C GLN A 267 -0.37 10.69 12.90
N MET A 268 -1.25 9.69 12.85
CA MET A 268 -1.81 9.07 14.06
C MET A 268 -0.75 8.40 14.94
N ALA A 269 0.30 7.83 14.35
CA ALA A 269 1.39 7.21 15.09
C ALA A 269 2.34 8.23 15.71
N LEU A 270 2.49 9.41 15.11
CA LEU A 270 3.31 10.49 15.63
C LEU A 270 2.59 11.30 16.71
N GLU A 271 1.26 11.39 16.67
CA GLU A 271 0.48 12.26 17.57
C GLU A 271 0.76 12.04 19.07
N PRO A 272 0.82 10.80 19.60
CA PRO A 272 1.14 10.58 21.02
C PRO A 272 2.57 11.00 21.41
N LEU A 273 3.49 11.10 20.44
CA LEU A 273 4.89 11.39 20.70
C LEU A 273 5.15 12.87 21.03
N TYR A 274 4.24 13.78 20.68
CA TYR A 274 4.42 15.22 20.98
C TYR A 274 4.44 15.53 22.47
N ASP A 275 3.66 14.76 23.24
CA ASP A 275 3.47 14.94 24.68
C ASP A 275 4.17 13.83 25.49
N TYR A 276 4.99 12.99 24.85
CA TYR A 276 5.64 11.86 25.51
C TYR A 276 6.88 12.29 26.29
N GLU A 277 6.89 12.03 27.59
CA GLU A 277 8.05 12.23 28.46
C GLU A 277 8.99 11.02 28.39
N LEU A 278 10.23 11.27 27.95
CA LEU A 278 11.25 10.23 27.82
C LEU A 278 11.89 9.90 29.16
N THR A 279 12.04 8.61 29.45
CA THR A 279 12.90 8.11 30.52
C THR A 279 14.39 8.15 30.13
N GLU A 280 15.30 8.11 31.10
CA GLU A 280 16.75 8.08 30.84
C GLU A 280 17.17 6.87 30.00
N ASP A 281 16.59 5.71 30.27
CA ASP A 281 16.83 4.46 29.53
C ASP A 281 16.40 4.58 28.06
N GLU A 282 15.27 5.22 27.81
CA GLU A 282 14.77 5.46 26.45
C GLU A 282 15.63 6.47 25.70
N VAL A 283 16.12 7.52 26.37
CA VAL A 283 17.09 8.45 25.77
C VAL A 283 18.34 7.68 25.35
N PHE A 284 18.85 6.78 26.20
CA PHE A 284 20.01 5.96 25.86
C PHE A 284 19.74 4.98 24.70
N MET A 285 18.55 4.37 24.67
CA MET A 285 18.10 3.53 23.54
C MET A 285 18.09 4.34 22.24
N LEU A 286 17.55 5.56 22.27
CA LEU A 286 17.44 6.43 21.10
C LEU A 286 18.81 6.90 20.58
N ARG A 287 19.87 6.94 21.39
CA ARG A 287 21.24 7.21 20.92
C ARG A 287 21.78 6.12 20.00
N LYS A 288 21.38 4.85 20.20
CA LYS A 288 21.87 3.70 19.42
C LYS A 288 21.13 3.48 18.09
N GLN A 289 19.89 3.95 18.00
CA GLN A 289 19.14 4.27 16.77
C GLN A 289 19.28 3.32 15.55
N THR A 290 18.95 2.03 15.71
CA THR A 290 18.98 1.05 14.59
C THR A 290 17.60 0.72 13.98
N PHE A 291 16.49 1.20 14.57
CA PHE A 291 15.15 0.66 14.28
C PHE A 291 14.15 1.64 13.65
N CYS A 292 14.46 2.93 13.55
CA CYS A 292 13.59 3.93 12.92
C CYS A 292 14.37 5.04 12.22
N SER A 293 13.74 5.71 11.24
CA SER A 293 14.31 6.90 10.61
C SER A 293 14.38 8.08 11.60
N LYS A 294 15.45 8.89 11.53
CA LYS A 294 15.67 10.04 12.42
C LYS A 294 14.54 11.06 12.38
N ILE A 295 13.94 11.26 11.21
CA ILE A 295 12.84 12.21 11.02
C ILE A 295 11.61 11.89 11.89
N LEU A 296 11.44 10.63 12.29
CA LEU A 296 10.30 10.20 13.12
C LEU A 296 10.44 10.62 14.59
N LEU A 297 11.59 11.17 14.97
CA LEU A 297 11.83 11.70 16.31
C LEU A 297 11.44 13.17 16.43
N LEU A 298 10.98 13.81 15.35
CA LEU A 298 10.57 15.21 15.36
C LEU A 298 9.57 15.56 16.47
N PRO A 299 8.52 14.75 16.70
CA PRO A 299 7.57 15.07 17.78
C PRO A 299 8.22 15.17 19.16
N LEU A 300 9.33 14.45 19.37
CA LEU A 300 10.08 14.39 20.63
C LEU A 300 11.16 15.48 20.73
N ILE A 301 11.25 16.40 19.77
CA ILE A 301 12.36 17.39 19.70
C ILE A 301 12.35 18.40 20.85
N ASN A 302 11.23 18.52 21.57
CA ASN A 302 11.14 19.30 22.80
C ASN A 302 12.05 18.73 23.91
N ASN A 303 12.44 17.45 23.83
CA ASN A 303 13.47 16.90 24.68
C ASN A 303 14.88 17.35 24.19
N PRO A 304 15.68 18.04 25.02
CA PRO A 304 16.98 18.57 24.61
C PRO A 304 17.93 17.51 24.06
N MET A 305 17.90 16.29 24.62
CA MET A 305 18.77 15.21 24.15
C MET A 305 18.39 14.74 22.75
N ILE A 306 17.10 14.76 22.41
CA ILE A 306 16.63 14.41 21.06
C ILE A 306 16.99 15.50 20.06
N ALA A 307 16.84 16.77 20.42
CA ALA A 307 17.28 17.89 19.59
C ALA A 307 18.78 17.76 19.21
N HIS A 308 19.63 17.34 20.14
CA HIS A 308 21.06 17.10 19.88
C HIS A 308 21.34 15.90 18.95
N LEU A 309 20.43 14.91 18.86
CA LEU A 309 20.59 13.74 17.98
C LEU A 309 20.21 14.02 16.52
N MET A 310 19.46 15.09 16.29
CA MET A 310 19.00 15.52 14.97
C MET A 310 20.09 16.33 14.26
N SER A 311 20.60 15.84 13.13
CA SER A 311 21.49 16.63 12.27
C SER A 311 20.65 17.51 11.33
N GLY A 312 21.18 18.69 10.95
CA GLY A 312 20.49 19.60 10.02
C GLY A 312 20.12 18.94 8.68
N THR A 313 20.91 17.96 8.22
CA THR A 313 20.70 17.20 6.98
C THR A 313 19.49 16.26 7.00
N VAL A 314 18.90 15.98 8.17
CA VAL A 314 17.68 15.13 8.27
C VAL A 314 16.50 15.79 7.59
N PHE A 315 16.45 17.13 7.60
CA PHE A 315 15.35 17.92 7.06
C PHE A 315 15.52 18.14 5.56
N GLU A 316 16.74 18.44 5.09
CA GLU A 316 17.00 18.74 3.68
C GLU A 316 16.56 17.62 2.72
N ASN A 317 16.59 16.36 3.18
CA ASN A 317 16.24 15.17 2.38
C ASN A 317 14.85 14.59 2.71
N ALA A 318 14.04 15.28 3.49
CA ALA A 318 12.73 14.79 3.90
C ALA A 318 11.70 14.89 2.76
N HIS A 319 10.89 13.84 2.61
CA HIS A 319 9.77 13.85 1.67
C HIS A 319 8.75 14.94 2.02
N ILE A 320 8.21 15.66 1.03
CA ILE A 320 7.33 16.81 1.26
C ILE A 320 6.09 16.48 2.10
N GLU A 321 5.53 15.27 1.94
CA GLU A 321 4.38 14.80 2.73
C GLU A 321 4.70 14.68 4.23
N LEU A 322 5.96 14.45 4.63
CA LEU A 322 6.33 14.50 6.04
C LEU A 322 6.18 15.90 6.61
N TYR A 323 6.45 16.93 5.81
CA TYR A 323 6.22 18.30 6.23
C TYR A 323 4.74 18.62 6.41
N ARG A 324 3.85 17.96 5.69
CA ARG A 324 2.41 18.22 5.79
C ARG A 324 1.77 17.60 7.02
N ILE A 325 2.28 16.46 7.49
CA ILE A 325 1.67 15.71 8.60
C ILE A 325 2.21 16.07 9.99
N VAL A 326 3.37 16.73 10.04
CA VAL A 326 3.98 17.12 11.32
C VAL A 326 3.26 18.35 11.87
N GLU A 327 2.84 18.28 13.14
CA GLU A 327 2.28 19.40 13.89
C GLU A 327 3.38 20.41 14.31
N TRP A 328 3.81 21.25 13.37
CA TRP A 328 4.93 22.18 13.56
C TRP A 328 4.76 23.16 14.71
N ARG A 329 3.52 23.55 15.02
CA ARG A 329 3.23 24.44 16.16
C ARG A 329 3.67 23.83 17.49
N LYS A 330 3.45 22.53 17.69
CA LYS A 330 3.79 21.80 18.94
C LYS A 330 5.29 21.74 19.21
N ILE A 331 6.12 21.87 18.17
CA ILE A 331 7.58 21.74 18.24
C ILE A 331 8.34 23.03 17.87
N SER A 332 7.60 24.12 17.65
CA SER A 332 8.09 25.41 17.13
C SER A 332 9.29 25.99 17.86
N LYS A 333 9.43 25.76 19.17
CA LYS A 333 10.52 26.28 20.01
C LYS A 333 11.91 25.85 19.55
N HIS A 334 12.04 24.64 18.99
CA HIS A 334 13.34 24.08 18.59
C HIS A 334 13.63 24.19 17.10
N LEU A 335 12.65 24.64 16.30
CA LEU A 335 12.77 24.72 14.83
C LEU A 335 13.76 25.80 14.36
N ARG A 336 14.11 26.77 15.20
CA ARG A 336 15.04 27.87 14.85
C ARG A 336 16.49 27.43 14.67
N HIS A 337 16.82 26.17 14.91
CA HIS A 337 18.18 25.66 14.88
C HIS A 337 18.48 24.75 13.68
N TYR A 338 17.50 24.54 12.79
CA TYR A 338 17.61 23.59 11.68
C TYR A 338 17.42 24.27 10.32
N ARG A 339 18.09 23.72 9.31
CA ARG A 339 17.89 24.09 7.90
C ARG A 339 16.80 23.23 7.29
N TYR A 340 16.05 23.77 6.33
CA TYR A 340 14.95 23.08 5.68
C TYR A 340 15.10 23.18 4.17
N SER A 341 14.55 22.20 3.44
CA SER A 341 14.36 22.33 1.99
C SER A 341 13.44 23.51 1.69
N SER A 342 13.56 24.10 0.49
CA SER A 342 12.74 25.24 0.06
C SER A 342 11.24 24.95 0.18
N GLY A 343 10.79 23.76 -0.23
CA GLY A 343 9.40 23.32 -0.08
C GLY A 343 8.97 23.11 1.37
N GLY A 344 9.83 22.54 2.21
CA GLY A 344 9.55 22.34 3.63
C GLY A 344 9.46 23.65 4.41
N ALA A 345 10.31 24.63 4.09
CA ALA A 345 10.31 25.94 4.71
C ALA A 345 8.97 26.67 4.55
N VAL A 346 8.35 26.56 3.36
CA VAL A 346 7.06 27.20 3.06
C VAL A 346 5.95 26.62 3.94
N ILE A 347 5.88 25.29 4.06
CA ILE A 347 4.88 24.61 4.88
C ILE A 347 5.04 24.98 6.37
N ILE A 348 6.29 25.04 6.86
CA ILE A 348 6.57 25.45 8.24
C ILE A 348 6.18 26.91 8.46
N ALA A 349 6.45 27.79 7.49
CA ALA A 349 6.09 29.21 7.57
C ALA A 349 4.58 29.42 7.64
N GLU A 350 3.80 28.65 6.87
CA GLU A 350 2.33 28.67 6.95
C GLU A 350 1.82 28.18 8.30
N ALA A 351 2.44 27.13 8.85
CA ALA A 351 2.04 26.55 10.13
C ALA A 351 2.48 27.41 11.34
N VAL A 352 3.65 28.04 11.29
CA VAL A 352 4.27 28.82 12.37
C VAL A 352 4.81 30.15 11.83
N PRO A 353 3.94 31.15 11.60
CA PRO A 353 4.33 32.42 11.01
C PRO A 353 5.39 33.18 11.80
N GLU A 354 5.49 33.00 13.13
CA GLU A 354 6.48 33.73 13.95
C GLU A 354 7.93 33.27 13.72
N LEU A 355 8.17 32.17 13.00
CA LEU A 355 9.52 31.71 12.62
C LEU A 355 10.07 32.43 11.39
N THR A 356 9.21 33.13 10.62
CA THR A 356 9.52 33.64 9.27
C THR A 356 10.52 34.80 9.24
N VAL A 357 10.62 35.61 10.29
CA VAL A 357 11.33 36.91 10.20
C VAL A 357 12.87 36.80 10.20
N ARG A 358 13.46 35.72 10.76
CA ARG A 358 14.94 35.56 10.81
C ARG A 358 15.51 34.47 9.90
N HIS A 359 14.74 33.45 9.52
CA HIS A 359 15.26 32.31 8.74
C HIS A 359 15.19 32.49 7.22
N TYR A 360 14.21 33.24 6.70
CA TYR A 360 14.05 33.43 5.25
C TYR A 360 15.08 34.38 4.62
N PHE A 361 15.61 35.34 5.39
CA PHE A 361 16.59 36.28 4.86
C PHE A 361 17.95 35.66 4.55
N TRP A 362 18.30 34.52 5.15
CA TRP A 362 19.57 33.84 4.88
C TRP A 362 19.54 32.98 3.60
N LEU A 363 18.36 32.52 3.16
CA LEU A 363 18.19 31.69 1.95
C LEU A 363 18.00 32.50 0.66
N ARG A 364 17.65 33.79 0.75
CA ARG A 364 17.54 34.69 -0.42
C ARG A 364 18.80 35.46 -0.78
N LEU A 365 19.83 35.45 0.06
CA LEU A 365 21.06 36.25 -0.15
C LEU A 365 22.25 35.43 -0.70
N ASN A 366 22.12 34.11 -0.86
CA ASN A 366 23.22 33.23 -1.29
C ASN A 366 22.84 32.27 -2.44
N ASN A 367 21.80 32.58 -3.23
CA ASN A 367 21.53 31.91 -4.51
C ASN A 367 21.55 32.94 -5.63
#